data_AF-A0A814K9V6-F1
#
_entry.id   AF-A0A814K9V6-F1
#
_cell.length_a   1.000
_cell.length_b   1.000
_cell.length_c   1.000
_cell.angle_alpha   90.00
_cell.angle_beta   90.00
_cell.angle_gamma   90.00
#
_symmetry.space_group_name_H-M   'P 1'
#
loop_
_entity.id
_entity.type
_entity.pdbx_description
1 polymer ?
#
loop_
_entity_poly.entity_id
_entity_poly.type
_entity_poly.pdbx_seq_one_letter_code
_entity_poly.pdbx_strand_id
1 'polypeptide(L)'
;MGVEISSIAPFETRDASDKCLYKNLTKDIKEALKPVHERGVSSFKCSRFWIQADQLDHQVIETNNMCKILFGDVKMSLRTHPMFTDSDGQLKDTENESNKNEPETFFCNDVTKNYDQIGNYFQEFLRLKELTKLQYMGIFLKGFKDSILENEFQFDTEEIDKFVRENNSKKRETLREVL
;
A
#
# COMPACT_ATOMS: atom_id res chain seq x y z
N MET A 1 -2.57 -8.34 23.46
CA MET A 1 -2.52 -6.87 23.64
C MET A 1 -1.38 -6.27 22.84
N GLY A 2 -1.69 -5.25 22.04
CA GLY A 2 -0.70 -4.45 21.29
C GLY A 2 -0.03 -3.39 22.16
N VAL A 3 1.06 -2.80 21.66
CA VAL A 3 1.86 -1.81 22.39
C VAL A 3 1.99 -0.55 21.54
N GLU A 4 1.78 0.60 22.14
CA GLU A 4 2.12 1.90 21.58
C GLU A 4 3.56 2.25 21.96
N ILE A 5 4.34 2.72 20.99
CA ILE A 5 5.76 3.05 21.17
C ILE A 5 5.95 4.52 20.80
N SER A 6 6.56 5.30 21.68
CA SER A 6 6.92 6.69 21.40
C SER A 6 7.86 6.75 20.19
N SER A 7 7.68 7.73 19.31
CA SER A 7 8.61 8.01 18.20
C SER A 7 9.85 8.78 18.63
N ILE A 8 9.92 9.22 19.90
CA ILE A 8 11.02 10.01 20.47
C ILE A 8 11.73 9.16 21.52
N ALA A 9 13.06 9.10 21.43
CA ALA A 9 13.89 8.45 22.43
C ALA A 9 13.55 8.98 23.84
N PRO A 10 13.41 8.13 24.87
CA PRO A 10 13.87 6.74 24.94
C PRO A 10 12.89 5.67 24.41
N PHE A 11 11.94 6.01 23.53
CA PHE A 11 10.98 5.09 22.91
C PHE A 11 10.12 4.36 23.95
N GLU A 12 9.60 5.11 24.92
CA GLU A 12 8.71 4.59 25.95
C GLU A 12 7.56 3.79 25.34
N THR A 13 7.27 2.66 25.97
CA THR A 13 6.20 1.76 25.55
C THR A 13 5.05 1.84 26.53
N ARG A 14 3.82 1.81 26.01
CA ARG A 14 2.61 1.70 26.81
C ARG A 14 1.61 0.78 26.13
N ASP A 15 0.72 0.22 26.91
CA ASP A 15 -0.32 -0.64 26.37
C ASP A 15 -1.25 0.15 25.43
N ALA A 16 -1.59 -0.45 24.28
CA ALA A 16 -2.44 0.18 23.26
C ALA A 16 -3.93 0.22 23.63
N SER A 17 -4.33 -0.17 24.85
CA SER A 17 -5.70 -0.27 25.35
C SER A 17 -6.61 0.93 25.05
N ASP A 18 -7.89 0.73 25.35
CA ASP A 18 -8.96 1.73 25.36
C ASP A 18 -8.69 2.97 26.24
N LYS A 19 -7.59 3.01 27.00
CA LYS A 19 -7.15 4.19 27.75
C LYS A 19 -6.12 5.03 26.99
N CYS A 20 -5.47 4.47 25.97
CA CYS A 20 -4.38 5.06 25.20
C CYS A 20 -4.75 5.15 23.71
N LEU A 21 -3.94 4.57 22.80
CA LEU A 21 -4.11 4.59 21.35
C LEU A 21 -5.54 4.29 20.89
N TYR A 22 -6.23 3.33 21.54
CA TYR A 22 -7.56 2.91 21.13
C TYR A 22 -8.70 3.72 21.75
N LYS A 23 -8.44 4.67 22.64
CA LYS A 23 -9.47 5.38 23.41
C LYS A 23 -10.60 5.99 22.57
N ASN A 24 -10.23 6.65 21.47
CA ASN A 24 -11.18 7.41 20.64
C ASN A 24 -11.64 6.65 19.38
N LEU A 25 -11.21 5.40 19.21
CA LEU A 25 -11.56 4.62 18.03
C LEU A 25 -13.01 4.11 18.14
N THR A 26 -13.72 4.09 17.02
CA THR A 26 -15.02 3.41 16.94
C THR A 26 -14.84 1.90 17.07
N LYS A 27 -15.91 1.19 17.44
CA LYS A 27 -15.89 -0.27 17.59
C LYS A 27 -15.38 -0.98 16.33
N ASP A 28 -15.82 -0.53 15.16
CA ASP A 28 -15.43 -1.13 13.87
C ASP A 28 -13.94 -0.96 13.60
N ILE A 29 -13.37 0.20 13.94
CA ILE A 29 -11.93 0.45 13.77
C ILE A 29 -11.10 -0.31 14.80
N LYS A 30 -11.57 -0.44 16.04
CA LYS A 30 -10.95 -1.30 17.05
C LYS A 30 -10.92 -2.76 16.59
N GLU A 31 -12.03 -3.25 16.04
CA GLU A 31 -12.10 -4.60 15.50
C GLU A 31 -11.20 -4.76 14.28
N ALA A 32 -11.08 -3.75 13.40
CA ALA A 32 -10.17 -3.77 12.26
C ALA A 32 -8.69 -3.78 12.68
N LEU A 33 -8.34 -3.05 13.74
CA LEU A 33 -6.98 -2.99 14.28
C LEU A 33 -6.69 -4.05 15.35
N LYS A 34 -7.62 -4.97 15.57
CA LYS A 34 -7.44 -6.06 16.53
C LYS A 34 -6.17 -6.88 16.19
N PRO A 35 -5.27 -7.10 17.18
CA PRO A 35 -4.02 -7.81 16.93
C PRO A 35 -4.22 -9.22 16.38
N VAL A 36 -3.30 -9.65 15.50
CA VAL A 36 -3.36 -10.96 14.82
C VAL A 36 -3.53 -12.13 15.78
N HIS A 37 -2.79 -12.17 16.89
CA HIS A 37 -2.88 -13.25 17.88
C HIS A 37 -4.24 -13.35 18.59
N GLU A 38 -5.07 -12.30 18.54
CA GLU A 38 -6.42 -12.29 19.09
C GLU A 38 -7.48 -12.69 18.04
N ARG A 39 -7.08 -12.93 16.78
CA ARG A 39 -7.94 -13.34 15.67
C ARG A 39 -7.93 -14.85 15.41
N GLY A 40 -6.96 -15.57 15.96
CA GLY A 40 -6.85 -17.02 15.83
C GLY A 40 -5.42 -17.51 16.03
N VAL A 41 -5.23 -18.81 15.80
CA VAL A 41 -3.90 -19.43 15.83
C VAL A 41 -3.28 -19.28 14.44
N SER A 42 -2.12 -18.63 14.38
CA SER A 42 -1.35 -18.52 13.14
C SER A 42 -0.59 -19.81 12.86
N SER A 43 -0.55 -20.21 11.59
CA SER A 43 0.32 -21.28 11.08
C SER A 43 1.79 -20.88 11.11
N PHE A 44 2.07 -19.58 11.08
CA PHE A 44 3.41 -19.03 10.91
C PHE A 44 3.87 -18.32 12.18
N LYS A 45 5.17 -18.41 12.48
CA LYS A 45 5.76 -17.72 13.64
C LYS A 45 5.92 -16.22 13.40
N CYS A 46 6.10 -15.83 12.15
CA CYS A 46 6.40 -14.47 11.75
C CYS A 46 5.81 -14.21 10.37
N SER A 47 5.33 -12.98 10.16
CA SER A 47 4.83 -12.50 8.88
C SER A 47 5.25 -11.03 8.73
N ARG A 48 5.61 -10.63 7.51
CA ARG A 48 5.79 -9.21 7.16
C ARG A 48 4.46 -8.61 6.74
N PHE A 49 4.27 -7.33 7.05
CA PHE A 49 3.12 -6.55 6.59
C PHE A 49 3.61 -5.30 5.84
N TRP A 50 2.91 -4.93 4.77
CA TRP A 50 3.19 -3.68 4.06
C TRP A 50 1.93 -3.09 3.48
N ILE A 51 1.92 -1.76 3.37
CA ILE A 51 0.87 -1.02 2.69
C ILE A 51 1.27 -0.91 1.22
N GLN A 52 0.33 -1.20 0.33
CA GLN A 52 0.52 -1.14 -1.11
C GLN A 52 -0.52 -0.22 -1.75
N ALA A 53 -0.07 0.68 -2.61
CA ALA A 53 -0.92 1.37 -3.56
C ALA A 53 -1.16 0.45 -4.78
N ASP A 54 -2.41 0.02 -4.96
CA ASP A 54 -2.77 -0.94 -6.01
C ASP A 54 -3.16 -0.26 -7.31
N GLN A 55 -4.08 0.69 -7.24
CA GLN A 55 -4.64 1.37 -8.40
C GLN A 55 -4.84 2.84 -8.07
N LEU A 56 -4.34 3.73 -8.94
CA LEU A 56 -4.66 5.14 -8.96
C LEU A 56 -5.58 5.41 -10.14
N ASP A 57 -6.81 5.82 -9.83
CA ASP A 57 -7.72 6.30 -10.87
C ASP A 57 -7.26 7.69 -11.31
N HIS A 58 -7.20 7.92 -12.62
CA HIS A 58 -6.87 9.24 -13.15
C HIS A 58 -7.61 9.48 -14.46
N GLN A 59 -7.82 10.76 -14.76
CA GLN A 59 -8.43 11.21 -16.01
C GLN A 59 -7.53 12.26 -16.65
N VAL A 60 -7.24 12.08 -17.93
CA VAL A 60 -6.54 13.07 -18.75
C VAL A 60 -7.57 13.79 -19.61
N ILE A 61 -7.57 15.11 -19.54
CA ILE A 61 -8.43 15.99 -20.34
C ILE A 61 -7.50 16.86 -21.17
N GLU A 62 -7.47 16.60 -22.46
CA GLU A 62 -6.66 17.34 -23.42
C GLU A 62 -7.50 18.26 -24.28
N THR A 63 -6.99 19.46 -24.46
CA THR A 63 -7.46 20.47 -25.41
C THR A 63 -6.25 20.98 -26.17
N ASN A 64 -6.47 21.70 -27.28
CA ASN A 64 -5.39 22.17 -28.15
C ASN A 64 -4.26 22.94 -27.41
N ASN A 65 -4.56 23.60 -26.29
CA ASN A 65 -3.59 24.42 -25.55
C ASN A 65 -3.38 23.99 -24.10
N MET A 66 -4.01 22.91 -23.65
CA MET A 66 -3.96 22.50 -22.24
C MET A 66 -4.14 20.99 -22.10
N CYS A 67 -3.23 20.36 -21.37
CA CYS A 67 -3.42 19.04 -20.79
C CYS A 67 -3.73 19.21 -19.29
N LYS A 68 -4.85 18.64 -18.85
CA LYS A 68 -5.27 18.63 -17.44
C LYS A 68 -5.37 17.19 -16.98
N ILE A 69 -4.71 16.88 -15.87
CA ILE A 69 -4.73 15.56 -15.26
C ILE A 69 -5.46 15.67 -13.93
N LEU A 70 -6.46 14.84 -13.75
CA LEU A 70 -7.22 14.71 -12.52
C LEU A 70 -6.86 13.39 -11.87
N PHE A 71 -6.17 13.45 -10.74
CA PHE A 71 -5.91 12.27 -9.91
C PHE A 71 -7.11 12.01 -9.02
N GLY A 72 -7.74 10.85 -9.21
CA GLY A 72 -8.85 10.35 -8.44
C GLY A 72 -8.40 9.67 -7.15
N ASP A 73 -9.17 8.67 -6.71
CA ASP A 73 -8.83 7.92 -5.51
C ASP A 73 -7.66 6.94 -5.75
N VAL A 74 -6.92 6.65 -4.69
CA VAL A 74 -5.86 5.62 -4.68
C VAL A 74 -6.37 4.44 -3.87
N LYS A 75 -6.56 3.29 -4.51
CA LYS A 75 -6.88 2.06 -3.79
C LYS A 75 -5.64 1.58 -3.04
N MET A 76 -5.71 1.59 -1.72
CA MET A 76 -4.66 1.11 -0.82
C MET A 76 -5.06 -0.25 -0.25
N SER A 77 -4.11 -1.17 -0.15
CA SER A 77 -4.27 -2.44 0.57
C SER A 77 -3.17 -2.64 1.59
N LEU A 78 -3.52 -3.27 2.71
CA LEU A 78 -2.55 -3.90 3.60
C LEU A 78 -2.35 -5.34 3.15
N ARG A 79 -1.10 -5.75 2.96
CA ARG A 79 -0.73 -7.09 2.53
C ARG A 79 0.16 -7.77 3.58
N THR A 80 0.21 -9.09 3.52
CA THR A 80 1.01 -9.93 4.39
C THR A 80 1.77 -10.97 3.57
N HIS A 81 2.92 -11.40 4.07
CA HIS A 81 3.65 -12.56 3.56
C HIS A 81 4.27 -13.32 4.73
N PRO A 82 4.21 -14.66 4.76
CA PRO A 82 4.80 -15.43 5.84
C PRO A 82 6.32 -15.41 5.75
N MET A 83 6.96 -15.45 6.91
CA MET A 83 8.42 -15.46 7.01
C MET A 83 8.89 -16.60 7.90
N PHE A 84 10.12 -17.05 7.65
CA PHE A 84 10.83 -18.00 8.49
C PHE A 84 12.23 -17.47 8.82
N THR A 85 12.78 -17.95 9.92
CA THR A 85 14.17 -17.70 10.30
C THR A 85 15.03 -18.82 9.71
N ASP A 86 16.04 -18.46 8.93
CA ASP A 86 16.99 -19.43 8.39
C ASP A 86 18.05 -19.87 9.43
N SER A 87 18.99 -20.72 9.01
CA SER A 87 20.06 -21.22 9.86
C SER A 87 21.00 -20.13 10.39
N ASP A 88 21.07 -18.99 9.70
CA ASP A 88 21.93 -17.86 10.06
C ASP A 88 21.18 -16.82 10.92
N GLY A 89 19.94 -17.12 11.32
CA GLY A 89 19.10 -16.23 12.11
C GLY A 89 18.44 -15.11 11.29
N GLN A 90 18.54 -15.13 9.96
CA GLN A 90 17.96 -14.11 9.09
C GLN A 90 16.51 -14.42 8.76
N LEU A 91 15.67 -13.39 8.69
CA LEU A 91 14.28 -13.54 8.26
C LEU A 91 14.20 -13.59 6.74
N LYS A 92 13.61 -14.67 6.20
CA LYS A 92 13.38 -14.89 4.78
C LYS A 92 11.90 -15.15 4.51
N ASP A 93 11.45 -14.73 3.34
CA ASP A 93 10.11 -15.02 2.85
C ASP A 93 9.95 -16.51 2.62
N THR A 94 8.81 -17.07 3.01
CA THR A 94 8.47 -18.44 2.61
C THR A 94 8.13 -18.48 1.12
N GLU A 95 8.44 -19.60 0.46
CA GLU A 95 7.94 -19.89 -0.89
C GLU A 95 6.42 -20.15 -0.88
N ASN A 96 5.88 -20.58 0.26
CA ASN A 96 4.45 -20.75 0.43
C ASN A 96 3.76 -19.39 0.53
N GLU A 97 2.70 -19.18 -0.26
CA GLU A 97 1.77 -18.08 -0.06
C GLU A 97 0.99 -18.22 1.26
N SER A 98 0.65 -17.08 1.86
CA SER A 98 -0.31 -17.03 2.97
C SER A 98 -1.65 -17.62 2.53
N ASN A 99 -2.23 -18.49 3.36
CA ASN A 99 -3.55 -19.02 3.09
C ASN A 99 -4.61 -17.93 3.33
N LYS A 100 -5.66 -17.91 2.50
CA LYS A 100 -6.78 -16.96 2.62
C LYS A 100 -7.51 -17.04 3.96
N ASN A 101 -7.40 -18.16 4.67
CA ASN A 101 -8.06 -18.40 5.96
C ASN A 101 -7.13 -18.25 7.16
N GLU A 102 -6.09 -17.44 7.06
CA GLU A 102 -5.16 -17.16 8.17
C GLU A 102 -5.50 -15.87 8.92
N PRO A 103 -5.22 -15.80 10.24
CA PRO A 103 -5.42 -14.60 11.06
C PRO A 103 -4.81 -13.32 10.47
N GLU A 104 -3.63 -13.43 9.86
CA GLU A 104 -2.91 -12.36 9.17
C GLU A 104 -3.69 -11.87 7.96
N THR A 105 -4.26 -12.79 7.18
CA THR A 105 -5.06 -12.45 6.01
C THR A 105 -6.35 -11.73 6.43
N PHE A 106 -7.00 -12.19 7.49
CA PHE A 106 -8.17 -11.49 8.05
C PHE A 106 -7.82 -10.08 8.52
N PHE A 107 -6.69 -9.92 9.21
CA PHE A 107 -6.20 -8.61 9.61
C PHE A 107 -5.96 -7.69 8.40
N CYS A 108 -5.26 -8.17 7.38
CA CYS A 108 -5.04 -7.43 6.14
C CYS A 108 -6.34 -7.00 5.46
N ASN A 109 -7.32 -7.91 5.37
CA ASN A 109 -8.62 -7.62 4.75
C ASN A 109 -9.40 -6.57 5.54
N ASP A 110 -9.43 -6.68 6.87
CA ASP A 110 -10.16 -5.73 7.72
C ASP A 110 -9.52 -4.34 7.70
N VAL A 111 -8.19 -4.26 7.75
CA VAL A 111 -7.48 -2.97 7.63
C VAL A 111 -7.68 -2.38 6.25
N THR A 112 -7.58 -3.18 5.18
CA THR A 112 -7.81 -2.71 3.80
C THR A 112 -9.22 -2.17 3.62
N LYS A 113 -10.23 -2.91 4.10
CA LYS A 113 -11.64 -2.50 4.00
C LYS A 113 -11.92 -1.19 4.74
N ASN A 114 -11.24 -0.96 5.86
CA ASN A 114 -11.45 0.21 6.71
C ASN A 114 -10.35 1.27 6.54
N TYR A 115 -9.51 1.17 5.50
CA TYR A 115 -8.29 1.97 5.36
C TYR A 115 -8.55 3.49 5.47
N ASP A 116 -9.54 4.00 4.74
CA ASP A 116 -9.87 5.42 4.77
C ASP A 116 -10.47 5.86 6.11
N GLN A 117 -11.25 4.99 6.77
CA GLN A 117 -11.80 5.28 8.08
C GLN A 117 -10.71 5.28 9.16
N ILE A 118 -9.76 4.37 9.08
CA ILE A 118 -8.55 4.35 9.93
C ILE A 118 -7.78 5.65 9.72
N GLY A 119 -7.68 6.11 8.47
CA GLY A 119 -7.05 7.37 8.09
C GLY A 119 -7.62 8.63 8.75
N ASN A 120 -8.89 8.62 9.17
CA ASN A 120 -9.50 9.72 9.92
C ASN A 120 -8.91 9.88 11.34
N TYR A 121 -8.32 8.81 11.89
CA TYR A 121 -7.66 8.79 13.18
C TYR A 121 -6.13 8.85 13.05
N PHE A 122 -5.59 8.16 12.04
CA PHE A 122 -4.15 8.08 11.75
C PHE A 122 -3.88 8.66 10.36
N GLN A 123 -3.71 9.98 10.31
CA GLN A 123 -3.64 10.74 9.06
C GLN A 123 -2.51 10.28 8.13
N GLU A 124 -1.49 9.61 8.67
CA GLU A 124 -0.40 8.99 7.94
C GLU A 124 -0.91 8.06 6.82
N PHE A 125 -2.00 7.33 7.06
CA PHE A 125 -2.62 6.45 6.06
C PHE A 125 -3.15 7.25 4.86
N LEU A 126 -3.83 8.38 5.09
CA LEU A 126 -4.33 9.24 4.01
C LEU A 126 -3.19 9.99 3.31
N ARG A 127 -2.16 10.40 4.07
CA ARG A 127 -0.97 11.05 3.50
C ARG A 127 -0.23 10.14 2.52
N LEU A 128 -0.22 8.82 2.75
CA LEU A 128 0.35 7.86 1.80
C LEU A 128 -0.41 7.84 0.45
N LYS A 129 -1.74 8.02 0.46
CA LYS A 129 -2.53 8.17 -0.78
C LYS A 129 -2.08 9.40 -1.57
N GLU A 130 -1.93 10.54 -0.90
CA GLU A 130 -1.50 11.78 -1.54
C GLU A 130 -0.05 11.71 -2.03
N LEU A 131 0.84 11.10 -1.26
CA LEU A 131 2.22 10.86 -1.68
C LEU A 131 2.26 10.01 -2.95
N THR A 132 1.41 9.00 -3.05
CA THR A 132 1.30 8.16 -4.26
C THR A 132 0.91 9.01 -5.47
N LYS A 133 -0.08 9.90 -5.35
CA LYS A 133 -0.46 10.82 -6.44
C LYS A 133 0.71 11.70 -6.89
N LEU A 134 1.49 12.24 -5.95
CA LEU A 134 2.68 13.04 -6.25
C LEU A 134 3.75 12.23 -6.99
N GLN A 135 3.97 10.98 -6.59
CA GLN A 135 4.90 10.08 -7.29
C GLN A 135 4.44 9.81 -8.72
N TYR A 136 3.16 9.53 -8.92
CA TYR A 136 2.57 9.34 -10.26
C TYR A 136 2.66 10.62 -11.11
N MET A 137 2.46 11.79 -10.51
CA MET A 137 2.67 13.06 -11.19
C MET A 137 4.13 13.22 -11.65
N GLY A 138 5.11 12.81 -10.82
CA GLY A 138 6.52 12.81 -11.22
C GLY A 138 6.80 11.89 -12.42
N ILE A 139 6.21 10.69 -12.43
CA ILE A 139 6.30 9.75 -13.56
C ILE A 139 5.67 10.37 -14.82
N PHE A 140 4.50 10.98 -14.69
CA PHE A 140 3.81 11.62 -15.80
C PHE A 140 4.63 12.78 -16.37
N LEU A 141 5.11 13.70 -15.52
CA LEU A 141 5.91 14.84 -15.95
C LEU A 141 7.21 14.41 -16.64
N LYS A 142 7.80 13.31 -16.18
CA LYS A 142 8.94 12.70 -16.86
C LYS A 142 8.56 12.21 -18.25
N GLY A 143 7.46 11.45 -18.38
CA GLY A 143 6.98 11.00 -19.69
C GLY A 143 6.62 12.16 -20.62
N PHE A 144 6.05 13.23 -20.11
CA PHE A 144 5.74 14.44 -20.88
C PHE A 144 7.01 15.17 -21.34
N LYS A 145 8.02 15.27 -20.46
CA LYS A 145 9.33 15.82 -20.83
C LYS A 145 10.00 14.98 -21.92
N ASP A 146 10.04 13.67 -21.73
CA ASP A 146 10.66 12.75 -22.67
C ASP A 146 9.93 12.82 -24.02
N SER A 147 8.60 12.86 -24.01
CA SER A 147 7.78 13.08 -25.21
C SER A 147 8.03 14.44 -25.86
N ILE A 148 8.20 15.55 -25.12
CA ILE A 148 8.56 16.84 -25.75
C ILE A 148 9.94 16.78 -26.42
N LEU A 149 10.92 16.17 -25.75
CA LEU A 149 12.27 16.01 -26.30
C LEU A 149 12.27 15.10 -27.53
N GLU A 150 11.44 14.06 -27.51
CA GLU A 150 11.19 13.18 -28.65
C GLU A 150 10.33 13.84 -29.72
N ASN A 151 9.43 14.78 -29.39
CA ASN A 151 8.54 15.48 -30.32
C ASN A 151 9.15 16.70 -31.02
N GLU A 152 10.37 17.12 -30.64
CA GLU A 152 11.26 17.75 -31.62
C GLU A 152 11.58 16.79 -32.81
N PHE A 153 11.20 15.51 -32.68
CA PHE A 153 11.26 14.39 -33.63
C PHE A 153 9.94 13.53 -33.63
N GLN A 154 8.79 14.14 -33.96
CA GLN A 154 7.50 13.48 -34.29
C GLN A 154 6.60 12.95 -33.13
N PHE A 155 5.43 13.58 -33.03
CA PHE A 155 4.26 13.20 -32.21
C PHE A 155 3.58 11.93 -32.71
N ASP A 156 3.54 10.88 -31.89
CA ASP A 156 2.48 9.87 -31.97
C ASP A 156 2.02 9.31 -30.61
N THR A 157 0.74 9.51 -30.33
CA THR A 157 0.02 9.20 -29.08
C THR A 157 -0.09 7.71 -28.74
N GLU A 158 0.37 6.81 -29.61
CA GLU A 158 0.29 5.35 -29.41
C GLU A 158 1.33 4.82 -28.41
N GLU A 159 2.45 5.51 -28.20
CA GLU A 159 3.52 5.03 -27.32
C GLU A 159 3.22 5.20 -25.82
N ILE A 160 2.49 6.25 -25.45
CA ILE A 160 2.09 6.48 -24.05
C ILE A 160 1.13 5.38 -23.59
N ASP A 161 0.19 5.02 -24.47
CA ASP A 161 -0.78 3.95 -24.20
C ASP A 161 -0.10 2.57 -24.12
N LYS A 162 0.97 2.36 -24.91
CA LYS A 162 1.80 1.17 -24.85
C LYS A 162 2.64 1.11 -23.56
N PHE A 163 3.25 2.23 -23.13
CA PHE A 163 4.07 2.29 -21.92
C PHE A 163 3.25 2.05 -20.64
N VAL A 164 2.02 2.57 -20.58
CA VAL A 164 1.11 2.33 -19.45
C VAL A 164 0.64 0.87 -19.41
N ARG A 165 0.39 0.26 -20.57
CA ARG A 165 0.02 -1.17 -20.64
C ARG A 165 1.19 -2.09 -20.32
N GLU A 166 2.39 -1.82 -20.82
CA GLU A 166 3.58 -2.63 -20.57
C GLU A 166 4.02 -2.59 -19.11
N ASN A 167 3.95 -1.43 -18.44
CA ASN A 167 4.25 -1.36 -17.00
C ASN A 167 3.20 -2.09 -16.16
N ASN A 168 1.92 -2.04 -16.53
CA ASN A 168 0.88 -2.82 -15.87
C ASN A 168 1.00 -4.34 -16.14
N SER A 169 1.52 -4.73 -17.30
CA SER A 169 1.82 -6.12 -17.66
C SER A 169 3.03 -6.66 -16.90
N LYS A 170 4.16 -5.93 -16.92
CA LYS A 170 5.39 -6.32 -16.21
C LYS A 170 5.16 -6.42 -14.70
N LYS A 171 4.35 -5.54 -14.13
CA LYS A 171 3.92 -5.60 -12.71
C LYS A 171 3.07 -6.84 -12.40
N ARG A 172 2.36 -7.40 -13.39
CA ARG A 172 1.59 -8.65 -13.27
C ARG A 172 2.44 -9.91 -13.51
N GLU A 173 3.48 -9.82 -14.35
CA GLU A 173 4.43 -10.92 -14.59
C GLU A 173 5.44 -11.08 -13.44
N THR A 174 5.95 -9.99 -12.87
CA THR A 174 6.76 -10.06 -11.63
C THR A 174 5.97 -10.58 -10.43
N LEU A 175 4.64 -10.44 -10.43
CA LEU A 175 3.75 -11.08 -9.46
C LEU A 175 3.47 -12.56 -9.76
N ARG A 176 3.82 -13.06 -10.95
CA ARG A 176 3.65 -14.48 -11.35
C ARG A 176 4.96 -15.27 -11.32
N GLU A 177 6.11 -14.63 -11.48
CA GLU A 177 7.42 -15.22 -11.17
C GLU A 177 7.72 -15.19 -9.65
N VAL A 178 6.92 -14.39 -8.94
CA VAL A 178 6.76 -14.25 -7.48
C VAL A 178 6.30 -15.51 -6.72
N LEU A 179 5.57 -16.36 -7.44
CA LEU A 179 4.64 -17.39 -6.95
C LEU A 179 4.92 -18.73 -7.63
#